data_AF-A0A957ZHW8-F1
#
_entry.id   AF-A0A957ZHW8-F1
#
_cell.length_a   1.000
_cell.length_b   1.000
_cell.length_c   1.000
_cell.angle_alpha   90.00
_cell.angle_beta   90.00
_cell.angle_gamma   90.00
#
_symmetry.space_group_name_H-M   'P 1'
#
loop_
_entity.id
_entity.type
_entity.pdbx_description
1 polymer ?
#
loop_
_entity_poly.entity_id
_entity_poly.type
_entity_poly.pdbx_seq_one_letter_code
_entity_poly.pdbx_strand_id
1 'polypeptide(L)'
;MYTVRRDLPEFVRALARDLAEGRTCAVVDVAFVNAGDLALGELLVRLPMLSQLAAYGGWNTAGNTLGCVLAQAVIRHAQRIQGATSEALAAHARFLFLRLVEDYLFMARLRTQIAVVDLPRLGLPITLGSLGDQAESVRLLVEEQLGDAAAALANECFVGQQIGAGDTAIILEALALADVELPWGRLFDLTMDVVARYVIE
;
A
#
# COMPACT_ATOMS: atom_id res chain seq x y z
N MET A 1 -6.10 18.66 -13.96
CA MET A 1 -6.84 17.78 -14.89
C MET A 1 -8.28 17.67 -14.37
N TYR A 2 -9.25 18.28 -15.06
CA TYR A 2 -10.67 18.21 -14.66
C TYR A 2 -11.32 17.03 -15.38
N THR A 3 -11.30 15.85 -14.78
CA THR A 3 -12.15 14.74 -15.22
C THR A 3 -13.53 14.93 -14.63
N VAL A 4 -14.53 15.19 -15.47
CA VAL A 4 -15.94 15.51 -15.13
C VAL A 4 -16.63 14.41 -14.29
N ARG A 5 -15.96 13.28 -14.02
CA ARG A 5 -16.45 12.14 -13.23
C ARG A 5 -15.54 11.72 -12.06
N ARG A 6 -14.53 12.52 -11.68
CA ARG A 6 -13.70 12.20 -10.50
C ARG A 6 -14.41 12.66 -9.22
N ASP A 7 -15.30 11.82 -8.73
CA ASP A 7 -15.92 11.91 -7.40
C ASP A 7 -15.36 10.79 -6.52
N LEU A 8 -14.22 11.08 -5.87
CA LEU A 8 -13.56 10.11 -4.98
C LEU A 8 -14.44 9.73 -3.77
N PRO A 9 -15.18 10.67 -3.14
CA PRO A 9 -16.13 10.30 -2.09
C PRO A 9 -17.23 9.33 -2.53
N GLU A 10 -17.83 9.49 -3.71
CA GLU A 10 -18.81 8.50 -4.21
C GLU A 10 -18.13 7.19 -4.61
N PHE A 11 -16.93 7.24 -5.20
CA PHE A 11 -16.16 6.04 -5.50
C PHE A 11 -15.92 5.19 -4.25
N VAL A 12 -15.44 5.80 -3.16
CA VAL A 12 -15.19 5.09 -1.89
C VAL A 12 -16.49 4.61 -1.24
N ARG A 13 -17.60 5.36 -1.35
CA ARG A 13 -18.92 4.91 -0.91
C ARG A 13 -19.41 3.68 -1.68
N ALA A 14 -19.26 3.67 -3.01
CA ALA A 14 -19.62 2.53 -3.84
C ALA A 14 -18.77 1.30 -3.50
N LEU A 15 -17.45 1.50 -3.36
CA LEU A 15 -16.51 0.46 -2.93
C LEU A 15 -16.89 -0.15 -1.57
N ALA A 16 -17.24 0.69 -0.60
CA ALA A 16 -17.66 0.24 0.73
C ALA A 16 -18.94 -0.62 0.67
N ARG A 17 -19.92 -0.23 -0.17
CA ARG A 17 -21.14 -1.02 -0.39
C ARG A 17 -20.83 -2.38 -0.99
N ASP A 18 -20.03 -2.42 -2.05
CA ASP A 18 -19.66 -3.66 -2.72
C ASP A 18 -18.88 -4.62 -1.78
N LEU A 19 -17.98 -4.08 -0.96
CA LEU A 19 -17.25 -4.85 0.05
C LEU A 19 -18.19 -5.41 1.12
N ALA A 20 -19.14 -4.61 1.61
CA ALA A 20 -20.14 -5.04 2.60
C ALA A 20 -21.08 -6.13 2.06
N GLU A 21 -21.33 -6.14 0.75
CA GLU A 21 -22.04 -7.21 0.04
C GLU A 21 -21.16 -8.46 -0.22
N GLY A 22 -19.91 -8.48 0.24
CA GLY A 22 -19.00 -9.60 0.11
C GLY A 22 -18.41 -9.78 -1.30
N ARG A 23 -18.50 -8.75 -2.16
CA ARG A 23 -17.92 -8.77 -3.50
C ARG A 23 -16.40 -8.68 -3.42
N THR A 24 -15.73 -9.24 -4.44
CA THR A 24 -14.28 -9.14 -4.57
C THR A 24 -13.92 -7.83 -5.25
N CYS A 25 -13.47 -6.84 -4.47
CA CYS A 25 -13.20 -5.49 -4.96
C CYS A 25 -11.71 -5.19 -5.00
N ALA A 26 -11.23 -4.57 -6.07
CA ALA A 26 -9.86 -4.11 -6.22
C ALA A 26 -9.83 -2.67 -6.71
N VAL A 27 -8.78 -1.93 -6.34
CA VAL A 27 -8.61 -0.52 -6.71
C VAL A 27 -7.38 -0.37 -7.60
N VAL A 28 -7.60 0.11 -8.82
CA VAL A 28 -6.57 0.44 -9.81
C VAL A 28 -6.40 1.95 -9.82
N ASP A 29 -5.40 2.46 -9.10
CA ASP A 29 -5.15 3.88 -8.95
C ASP A 29 -4.22 4.39 -10.05
N VAL A 30 -4.80 4.98 -11.09
CA VAL A 30 -4.06 5.41 -12.30
C VAL A 30 -4.20 6.90 -12.57
N ALA A 31 -4.51 7.68 -11.53
CA ALA A 31 -4.62 9.13 -11.65
C ALA A 31 -3.25 9.78 -11.89
N PHE A 32 -2.19 9.19 -11.31
CA PHE A 32 -0.82 9.65 -11.45
C PHE A 32 0.11 8.51 -11.87
N VAL A 33 1.22 8.87 -12.52
CA VAL A 33 2.29 7.94 -12.90
C VAL A 33 3.31 7.91 -11.76
N ASN A 34 3.81 6.72 -11.40
CA ASN A 34 4.76 6.50 -10.31
C ASN A 34 4.28 6.99 -8.92
N ALA A 35 2.97 7.00 -8.67
CA ALA A 35 2.38 7.32 -7.37
C ALA A 35 0.87 7.01 -7.36
N GLY A 36 0.34 6.63 -6.20
CA GLY A 36 -1.09 6.68 -5.94
C GLY A 36 -1.62 8.12 -5.85
N ASP A 37 -2.94 8.27 -5.93
CA ASP A 37 -3.66 9.51 -5.70
C ASP A 37 -3.79 9.77 -4.19
N LEU A 38 -3.07 10.77 -3.69
CA LEU A 38 -3.06 11.14 -2.27
C LEU A 38 -4.48 11.28 -1.71
N ALA A 39 -5.38 11.95 -2.45
CA ALA A 39 -6.74 12.19 -2.00
C ALA A 39 -7.58 10.90 -1.96
N LEU A 40 -7.32 9.95 -2.86
CA LEU A 40 -7.98 8.65 -2.83
C LEU A 40 -7.46 7.83 -1.63
N GLY A 41 -6.15 7.78 -1.45
CA GLY A 41 -5.53 7.08 -0.33
C GLY A 41 -6.00 7.58 1.02
N GLU A 42 -6.13 8.91 1.21
CA GLU A 42 -6.67 9.52 2.43
C GLU A 42 -8.12 9.10 2.74
N LEU A 43 -8.93 8.87 1.70
CA LEU A 43 -10.30 8.36 1.86
C LEU A 43 -10.32 6.85 2.11
N LEU A 44 -9.42 6.09 1.45
CA LEU A 44 -9.32 4.64 1.60
C LEU A 44 -8.87 4.22 3.00
N VAL A 45 -7.89 4.90 3.62
CA VAL A 45 -7.45 4.57 4.98
C VAL A 45 -8.48 4.86 6.07
N ARG A 46 -9.53 5.61 5.74
CA ARG A 46 -10.68 5.81 6.64
C ARG A 46 -11.76 4.75 6.47
N LEU A 47 -11.60 3.84 5.52
CA LEU A 47 -12.52 2.74 5.29
C LEU A 47 -12.16 1.58 6.24
N PRO A 48 -13.03 1.22 7.21
CA PRO A 48 -12.73 0.14 8.15
C PRO A 48 -12.46 -1.22 7.46
N MET A 49 -13.00 -1.40 6.26
CA MET A 49 -12.87 -2.61 5.45
C MET A 49 -11.67 -2.57 4.48
N LEU A 50 -10.72 -1.65 4.64
CA LEU A 50 -9.59 -1.52 3.71
C LEU A 50 -8.81 -2.84 3.54
N SER A 51 -8.59 -3.58 4.62
CA SER A 51 -7.93 -4.90 4.62
C SER A 51 -8.70 -5.98 3.86
N GLN A 52 -9.97 -5.75 3.53
CA GLN A 52 -10.81 -6.69 2.77
C GLN A 52 -10.68 -6.50 1.25
N LEU A 53 -9.94 -5.49 0.79
CA LEU A 53 -9.67 -5.32 -0.64
C LEU A 53 -8.94 -6.53 -1.21
N ALA A 54 -9.32 -6.91 -2.42
CA ALA A 54 -8.64 -7.94 -3.16
C ALA A 54 -7.28 -7.50 -3.69
N ALA A 55 -7.13 -6.20 -3.99
CA ALA A 55 -5.89 -5.59 -4.42
C ALA A 55 -6.00 -4.05 -4.38
N TYR A 56 -4.84 -3.40 -4.23
CA TYR A 56 -4.64 -1.97 -4.46
C TYR A 56 -3.31 -1.78 -5.21
N GLY A 57 -3.21 -0.77 -6.06
CA GLY A 57 -1.94 -0.36 -6.64
C GLY A 57 -2.05 0.95 -7.38
N GLY A 58 -0.98 1.73 -7.36
CA GLY A 58 -0.76 2.97 -8.11
C GLY A 58 0.67 3.13 -8.65
N TRP A 59 1.45 2.05 -8.66
CA TRP A 59 2.84 2.06 -9.08
C TRP A 59 3.04 2.19 -10.60
N ASN A 60 4.07 2.95 -10.98
CA ASN A 60 4.63 3.02 -12.33
C ASN A 60 3.70 3.60 -13.41
N THR A 61 3.17 2.79 -14.31
CA THR A 61 2.30 3.23 -15.41
C THR A 61 0.98 2.48 -15.36
N ALA A 62 -0.07 3.04 -15.96
CA ALA A 62 -1.40 2.46 -15.94
C ALA A 62 -1.45 0.98 -16.35
N GLY A 63 -0.62 0.56 -17.31
CA GLY A 63 -0.52 -0.85 -17.72
C GLY A 63 0.07 -1.76 -16.63
N ASN A 64 1.15 -1.32 -15.98
CA ASN A 64 1.78 -2.05 -14.87
C ASN A 64 0.84 -2.12 -13.66
N THR A 65 0.20 -0.99 -13.32
CA THR A 65 -0.78 -0.92 -12.23
C THR A 65 -1.94 -1.88 -12.47
N LEU A 66 -2.57 -1.79 -13.65
CA LEU A 66 -3.71 -2.65 -13.99
C LEU A 66 -3.32 -4.13 -13.98
N GLY A 67 -2.18 -4.49 -14.57
CA GLY A 67 -1.70 -5.88 -14.63
C GLY A 67 -1.47 -6.47 -13.25
N CYS A 68 -0.78 -5.74 -12.37
CA CYS A 68 -0.48 -6.19 -11.01
C CYS A 68 -1.76 -6.32 -10.15
N VAL A 69 -2.60 -5.29 -10.15
CA VAL A 69 -3.85 -5.26 -9.38
C VAL A 69 -4.81 -6.36 -9.86
N LEU A 70 -4.94 -6.55 -11.18
CA LEU A 70 -5.79 -7.60 -11.74
C LEU A 70 -5.28 -9.00 -11.36
N ALA A 71 -3.97 -9.23 -11.43
CA ALA A 71 -3.38 -10.52 -11.05
C ALA A 71 -3.65 -10.86 -9.58
N GLN A 72 -3.39 -9.93 -8.66
CA GLN A 72 -3.67 -10.13 -7.24
C GLN A 72 -5.17 -10.32 -6.98
N ALA A 73 -6.03 -9.52 -7.64
CA ALA A 73 -7.48 -9.62 -7.48
C ALA A 73 -8.03 -10.98 -7.95
N VAL A 74 -7.54 -11.51 -9.08
CA VAL A 74 -7.91 -12.84 -9.59
C VAL A 74 -7.46 -13.93 -8.64
N ILE A 75 -6.22 -13.87 -8.14
CA ILE A 75 -5.71 -14.82 -7.15
C ILE A 75 -6.59 -14.81 -5.90
N ARG A 76 -6.91 -13.62 -5.37
CA ARG A 76 -7.76 -13.47 -4.19
C ARG A 76 -9.19 -13.97 -4.45
N HIS A 77 -9.74 -13.72 -5.63
CA HIS A 77 -11.05 -14.23 -6.01
C HIS A 77 -11.08 -15.76 -6.05
N ALA A 78 -10.06 -16.37 -6.67
CA ALA A 78 -9.91 -17.82 -6.71
C ALA A 78 -9.77 -18.42 -5.30
N GLN A 79 -8.96 -17.81 -4.44
CA GLN A 79 -8.85 -18.19 -3.02
C GLN A 79 -10.22 -18.19 -2.34
N ARG A 80 -11.02 -17.11 -2.48
CA ARG A 80 -12.35 -17.03 -1.85
C ARG A 80 -13.31 -18.14 -2.28
N ILE A 81 -13.21 -18.60 -3.53
CA ILE A 81 -14.10 -19.64 -4.07
C ILE A 81 -13.59 -21.05 -3.75
N GLN A 82 -12.28 -21.25 -3.83
CA GLN A 82 -11.66 -22.59 -3.77
C GLN A 82 -11.05 -22.92 -2.40
N GLY A 83 -11.03 -21.95 -1.48
CA GLY A 83 -10.27 -22.02 -0.24
C GLY A 83 -8.81 -21.60 -0.41
N ALA A 84 -8.14 -21.35 0.70
CA ALA A 84 -6.72 -21.02 0.74
C ALA A 84 -6.09 -21.54 2.02
N THR A 85 -4.77 -21.73 2.01
CA THR A 85 -4.02 -21.97 3.25
C THR A 85 -3.85 -20.65 4.02
N SER A 86 -3.57 -20.75 5.31
CA SER A 86 -3.29 -19.59 6.16
C SER A 86 -2.10 -18.76 5.64
N GLU A 87 -1.06 -19.42 5.10
CA GLU A 87 0.10 -18.76 4.51
C GLU A 87 -0.27 -17.97 3.24
N ALA A 88 -1.18 -18.50 2.43
CA ALA A 88 -1.66 -17.82 1.23
C ALA A 88 -2.55 -16.60 1.59
N LEU A 89 -3.32 -16.67 2.67
CA LEU A 89 -4.07 -15.53 3.22
C LEU A 89 -3.14 -14.46 3.76
N ALA A 90 -2.09 -14.86 4.50
CA ALA A 90 -1.08 -13.95 5.00
C ALA A 90 -0.26 -13.31 3.86
N ALA A 91 0.06 -14.05 2.80
CA ALA A 91 0.71 -13.51 1.60
C ALA A 91 -0.16 -12.44 0.91
N HIS A 92 -1.47 -12.67 0.81
CA HIS A 92 -2.40 -11.67 0.28
C HIS A 92 -2.40 -10.38 1.13
N ALA A 93 -2.54 -10.51 2.45
CA ALA A 93 -2.53 -9.37 3.37
C ALA A 93 -1.21 -8.58 3.29
N ARG A 94 -0.06 -9.28 3.29
CA ARG A 94 1.27 -8.66 3.13
C ARG A 94 1.37 -7.86 1.84
N PHE A 95 0.96 -8.44 0.71
CA PHE A 95 1.12 -7.77 -0.57
C PHE A 95 0.17 -6.57 -0.75
N LEU A 96 -1.06 -6.67 -0.25
CA LEU A 96 -1.98 -5.52 -0.20
C LEU A 96 -1.40 -4.38 0.66
N PHE A 97 -0.91 -4.70 1.85
CA PHE A 97 -0.29 -3.73 2.75
C PHE A 97 0.94 -3.09 2.11
N LEU A 98 1.81 -3.90 1.50
CA LEU A 98 3.01 -3.44 0.80
C LEU A 98 2.66 -2.40 -0.28
N ARG A 99 1.64 -2.65 -1.11
CA ARG A 99 1.21 -1.69 -2.14
C ARG A 99 0.64 -0.39 -1.56
N LEU A 100 -0.10 -0.46 -0.45
CA LEU A 100 -0.58 0.74 0.24
C LEU A 100 0.57 1.55 0.86
N VAL A 101 1.58 0.88 1.42
CA VAL A 101 2.76 1.54 1.97
C VAL A 101 3.61 2.17 0.86
N GLU A 102 3.91 1.44 -0.20
CA GLU A 102 4.76 1.95 -1.28
C GLU A 102 4.04 3.02 -2.11
N ASP A 103 2.88 2.68 -2.68
CA ASP A 103 2.28 3.51 -3.73
C ASP A 103 1.56 4.73 -3.13
N TYR A 104 0.96 4.57 -1.94
CA TYR A 104 0.28 5.66 -1.23
C TYR A 104 1.17 6.33 -0.18
N LEU A 105 1.64 5.63 0.87
CA LEU A 105 2.36 6.31 1.96
C LEU A 105 3.69 6.90 1.48
N PHE A 106 4.49 6.14 0.73
CA PHE A 106 5.76 6.61 0.23
C PHE A 106 5.61 7.48 -1.02
N MET A 107 5.17 6.90 -2.14
CA MET A 107 5.25 7.57 -3.44
C MET A 107 4.31 8.77 -3.59
N ALA A 108 3.11 8.72 -3.00
CA ALA A 108 2.14 9.82 -3.07
C ALA A 108 2.35 10.90 -2.00
N ARG A 109 3.04 10.58 -0.89
CA ARG A 109 3.16 11.47 0.27
C ARG A 109 4.60 11.68 0.74
N LEU A 110 5.17 10.68 1.43
CA LEU A 110 6.43 10.84 2.17
C LEU A 110 7.62 11.14 1.26
N ARG A 111 7.69 10.55 0.06
CA ARG A 111 8.77 10.79 -0.90
C ARG A 111 8.91 12.27 -1.23
N THR A 112 7.80 12.94 -1.55
CA THR A 112 7.80 14.38 -1.84
C THR A 112 8.07 15.19 -0.58
N GLN A 113 7.50 14.81 0.58
CA GLN A 113 7.76 15.48 1.86
C GLN A 113 9.26 15.46 2.20
N ILE A 114 9.89 14.29 2.15
CA ILE A 114 11.33 14.11 2.41
C ILE A 114 12.15 14.95 1.42
N ALA A 115 11.79 14.90 0.13
CA ALA A 115 12.50 15.65 -0.90
C ALA A 115 12.50 17.16 -0.66
N VAL A 116 11.38 17.74 -0.19
CA VAL A 116 11.22 19.19 -0.06
C VAL A 116 11.50 19.73 1.34
N VAL A 117 11.41 18.89 2.38
CA VAL A 117 11.61 19.29 3.79
C VAL A 117 12.94 18.82 4.32
N ASP A 118 13.26 17.53 4.15
CA ASP A 118 14.38 16.90 4.85
C ASP A 118 15.68 16.99 4.06
N LEU A 119 15.65 16.81 2.75
CA LEU A 119 16.86 16.96 1.92
C LEU A 119 17.52 18.34 2.07
N PRO A 120 16.78 19.48 2.03
CA PRO A 120 17.40 20.79 2.23
C PRO A 120 18.02 20.98 3.61
N ARG A 121 17.45 20.35 4.66
CA ARG A 121 18.02 20.38 6.02
C ARG A 121 19.34 19.62 6.12
N LEU A 122 19.53 18.62 5.25
CA LEU A 122 20.77 17.86 5.09
C LEU A 122 21.75 18.52 4.11
N GLY A 123 21.43 19.72 3.58
CA GLY A 123 22.25 20.43 2.59
C GLY A 123 22.19 19.83 1.18
N LEU A 124 21.20 18.98 0.90
CA LEU A 124 20.99 18.37 -0.41
C LEU A 124 19.99 19.20 -1.24
N PRO A 125 20.12 19.20 -2.58
CA PRO A 125 19.11 19.78 -3.44
C PRO A 125 17.80 18.97 -3.36
N ILE A 126 16.68 19.62 -3.66
CA ILE A 126 15.39 18.93 -3.86
C ILE A 126 15.54 18.03 -5.10
N THR A 127 15.58 16.71 -4.88
CA THR A 127 15.76 15.71 -5.93
C THR A 127 15.08 14.40 -5.55
N LEU A 128 14.65 13.65 -6.56
CA LEU A 128 14.31 12.24 -6.41
C LEU A 128 15.44 11.33 -6.93
N GLY A 129 16.48 11.93 -7.51
CA GLY A 129 17.63 11.22 -8.06
C GLY A 129 18.64 10.83 -6.99
N SER A 130 19.90 10.77 -7.40
CA SER A 130 21.01 10.37 -6.52
C SER A 130 21.12 11.26 -5.28
N LEU A 131 21.30 10.62 -4.13
CA LEU A 131 21.51 11.23 -2.82
C LEU A 131 23.01 11.33 -2.46
N GLY A 132 23.88 10.79 -3.32
CA GLY A 132 25.33 10.77 -3.10
C GLY A 132 25.71 10.15 -1.76
N ASP A 133 26.66 10.78 -1.07
CA ASP A 133 27.19 10.29 0.21
C ASP A 133 26.16 10.29 1.35
N GLN A 134 25.01 10.95 1.17
CA GLN A 134 23.93 11.00 2.15
C GLN A 134 22.87 9.90 1.96
N ALA A 135 23.07 8.99 1.00
CA ALA A 135 22.10 7.93 0.71
C ALA A 135 21.71 7.12 1.96
N GLU A 136 22.69 6.76 2.80
CA GLU A 136 22.43 6.00 4.02
C GLU A 136 21.68 6.82 5.09
N SER A 137 22.07 8.08 5.30
CA SER A 137 21.37 9.00 6.21
C SER A 137 19.90 9.18 5.80
N VAL A 138 19.65 9.33 4.50
CA VAL A 138 18.29 9.49 3.97
C VAL A 138 17.52 8.17 4.00
N ARG A 139 18.17 7.02 3.78
CA ARG A 139 17.55 5.69 3.93
C ARG A 139 17.04 5.48 5.35
N LEU A 140 17.85 5.80 6.37
CA LEU A 140 17.43 5.72 7.78
C LEU A 140 16.25 6.64 8.10
N LEU A 141 16.25 7.86 7.54
CA LEU A 141 15.14 8.80 7.69
C LEU A 141 13.86 8.29 7.00
N VAL A 142 13.98 7.69 5.80
CA VAL A 142 12.86 7.05 5.10
C VAL A 142 12.33 5.89 5.94
N GLU A 143 13.21 5.02 6.46
CA GLU A 143 12.84 3.87 7.28
C GLU A 143 12.08 4.28 8.54
N GLU A 144 12.53 5.32 9.24
CA GLU A 144 11.84 5.89 10.41
C GLU A 144 10.45 6.43 10.06
N GLN A 145 10.37 7.40 9.13
CA GLN A 145 9.10 8.06 8.80
C GLN A 145 8.09 7.11 8.14
N LEU A 146 8.56 6.19 7.28
CA LEU A 146 7.71 5.20 6.63
C LEU A 146 7.28 4.12 7.63
N GLY A 147 8.16 3.71 8.54
CA GLY A 147 7.87 2.78 9.62
C GLY A 147 6.74 3.28 10.51
N ASP A 148 6.81 4.53 10.96
CA ASP A 148 5.76 5.16 11.78
C ASP A 148 4.42 5.23 11.03
N ALA A 149 4.44 5.68 9.77
CA ALA A 149 3.23 5.78 8.95
C ALA A 149 2.62 4.41 8.64
N ALA A 150 3.46 3.40 8.39
CA ALA A 150 3.02 2.03 8.13
C ALA A 150 2.47 1.38 9.41
N ALA A 151 3.08 1.60 10.57
CA ALA A 151 2.58 1.11 11.85
C ALA A 151 1.19 1.69 12.17
N ALA A 152 0.98 2.99 11.93
CA ALA A 152 -0.34 3.61 12.07
C ALA A 152 -1.37 2.96 11.13
N LEU A 153 -1.05 2.81 9.84
CA LEU A 153 -1.93 2.15 8.87
C LEU A 153 -2.25 0.70 9.27
N ALA A 154 -1.25 -0.05 9.73
CA ALA A 154 -1.44 -1.44 10.16
C ALA A 154 -2.40 -1.52 11.34
N ASN A 155 -2.18 -0.71 12.38
CA ASN A 155 -3.01 -0.70 13.58
C ASN A 155 -4.46 -0.26 13.29
N GLU A 156 -4.66 0.72 12.41
CA GLU A 156 -5.98 1.26 12.11
C GLU A 156 -6.79 0.36 11.17
N CYS A 157 -6.14 -0.28 10.19
CA CYS A 157 -6.85 -0.92 9.08
C CYS A 157 -6.67 -2.44 8.97
N PHE A 158 -5.66 -3.04 9.62
CA PHE A 158 -5.29 -4.44 9.43
C PHE A 158 -5.22 -5.27 10.71
N VAL A 159 -4.64 -4.74 11.78
CA VAL A 159 -4.50 -5.48 13.05
C VAL A 159 -5.88 -5.77 13.64
N GLY A 160 -6.08 -7.01 14.07
CA GLY A 160 -7.36 -7.53 14.55
C GLY A 160 -8.36 -7.87 13.45
N GLN A 161 -8.04 -7.62 12.18
CA GLN A 161 -8.93 -7.96 11.07
C GLN A 161 -8.80 -9.44 10.72
N GLN A 162 -9.96 -10.05 10.46
CA GLN A 162 -10.06 -11.42 9.99
C GLN A 162 -9.99 -11.44 8.46
N ILE A 163 -9.13 -12.31 7.92
CA ILE A 163 -8.99 -12.56 6.48
C ILE A 163 -9.31 -14.03 6.25
N GLY A 164 -10.44 -14.31 5.58
CA GLY A 164 -10.92 -15.67 5.34
C GLY A 164 -11.02 -16.07 3.87
N ALA A 165 -10.99 -17.38 3.61
CA ALA A 165 -11.31 -18.01 2.34
C ALA A 165 -11.71 -19.49 2.54
N GLY A 166 -12.91 -19.87 2.12
CA GLY A 166 -13.46 -21.19 2.41
C GLY A 166 -13.57 -21.43 3.91
N ASP A 167 -13.04 -22.55 4.39
CA ASP A 167 -13.03 -22.94 5.80
C ASP A 167 -11.80 -22.43 6.57
N THR A 168 -10.89 -21.69 5.92
CA THR A 168 -9.69 -21.14 6.54
C THR A 168 -9.87 -19.65 6.83
N ALA A 169 -9.55 -19.21 8.04
CA ALA A 169 -9.43 -17.81 8.39
C ALA A 169 -8.17 -17.55 9.23
N ILE A 170 -7.64 -16.33 9.10
CA ILE A 170 -6.57 -15.83 9.95
C ILE A 170 -6.97 -14.50 10.57
N ILE A 171 -6.47 -14.21 11.76
CA ILE A 171 -6.55 -12.88 12.39
C ILE A 171 -5.15 -12.26 12.36
N LEU A 172 -5.03 -11.08 11.75
CA LEU A 172 -3.76 -10.37 11.67
C LEU A 172 -3.39 -9.76 13.02
N GLU A 173 -2.23 -10.12 13.57
CA GLU A 173 -1.71 -9.57 14.83
C GLU A 173 -0.74 -8.41 14.60
N ALA A 174 0.02 -8.45 13.50
CA ALA A 174 0.96 -7.39 13.14
C ALA A 174 1.32 -7.42 11.65
N LEU A 175 1.60 -6.25 11.09
CA LEU A 175 2.30 -6.05 9.83
C LEU A 175 3.41 -5.04 10.07
N ALA A 176 4.66 -5.43 9.84
CA ALA A 176 5.84 -4.59 10.07
C ALA A 176 6.72 -4.56 8.82
N LEU A 177 7.36 -3.41 8.59
CA LEU A 177 8.35 -3.27 7.53
C LEU A 177 9.69 -3.86 7.98
N ALA A 178 10.44 -4.40 7.03
CA ALA A 178 11.80 -4.85 7.19
C ALA A 178 12.61 -4.51 5.94
N ASP A 179 13.94 -4.45 6.09
CA ASP A 179 14.89 -4.34 4.97
C ASP A 179 14.58 -3.19 4.01
N VAL A 180 14.34 -1.99 4.56
CA VAL A 180 14.06 -0.79 3.76
C VAL A 180 15.35 -0.29 3.10
N GLU A 181 15.36 -0.31 1.76
CA GLU A 181 16.49 0.14 0.95
C GLU A 181 16.06 1.20 -0.07
N LEU A 182 17.02 2.02 -0.48
CA LEU A 182 16.88 3.00 -1.55
C LEU A 182 17.72 2.55 -2.76
N PRO A 183 17.10 1.94 -3.78
CA PRO A 183 17.78 1.45 -4.96
C PRO A 183 18.65 2.52 -5.62
N TRP A 184 19.91 2.15 -5.89
CA TRP A 184 20.92 3.05 -6.49
C TRP A 184 21.18 4.34 -5.70
N GLY A 185 20.85 4.37 -4.40
CA GLY A 185 20.97 5.55 -3.55
C GLY A 185 20.09 6.71 -4.02
N ARG A 186 18.88 6.42 -4.53
CA ARG A 186 17.93 7.42 -5.02
C ARG A 186 16.67 7.43 -4.17
N LEU A 187 16.07 8.61 -4.02
CA LEU A 187 14.77 8.76 -3.35
C LEU A 187 13.57 8.42 -4.27
N PHE A 188 13.82 8.05 -5.52
CA PHE A 188 12.79 7.81 -6.53
C PHE A 188 11.87 6.63 -6.17
N ASP A 189 12.46 5.54 -5.71
CA ASP A 189 11.82 4.27 -5.37
C ASP A 189 12.46 3.68 -4.12
N LEU A 190 11.85 2.62 -3.58
CA LEU A 190 12.39 1.86 -2.46
C LEU A 190 12.09 0.37 -2.63
N THR A 191 12.82 -0.46 -1.89
CA THR A 191 12.46 -1.86 -1.67
C THR A 191 12.26 -2.07 -0.18
N MET A 192 11.36 -2.98 0.18
CA MET A 192 11.07 -3.36 1.55
C MET A 192 10.40 -4.72 1.59
N ASP A 193 10.57 -5.41 2.71
CA ASP A 193 9.80 -6.58 3.07
C ASP A 193 8.68 -6.22 4.05
N VAL A 194 7.61 -7.03 4.03
CA VAL A 194 6.52 -6.96 5.01
C VAL A 194 6.46 -8.27 5.76
N VAL A 195 6.64 -8.20 7.08
CA VAL A 195 6.50 -9.34 7.98
C VAL A 195 5.10 -9.32 8.59
N ALA A 196 4.34 -10.40 8.36
CA ALA A 196 3.02 -10.58 8.97
C ALA A 196 3.09 -11.58 10.12
N ARG A 197 2.48 -11.23 11.26
CA ARG A 197 2.15 -12.17 12.33
C ARG A 197 0.63 -12.34 12.38
N TYR A 198 0.19 -13.58 12.55
CA TYR A 198 -1.22 -13.93 12.52
C TYR A 198 -1.46 -15.23 13.29
N VAL A 199 -2.70 -15.41 13.71
CA VAL A 199 -3.21 -16.69 14.25
C VAL A 199 -4.24 -17.27 13.31
N ILE A 200 -4.33 -18.60 13.28
CA ILE A 200 -5.38 -19.32 12.55
C ILE A 200 -6.60 -19.38 13.48
N GLU A 201 -7.77 -19.07 12.93
CA GLU A 201 -9.06 -19.16 13.62
C GLU A 201 -9.71 -20.53 13.44
#